data_AF-A0A3N5GVY6-F1
#
_entry.id   AF-A0A3N5GVY6-F1
#
_cell.length_a   1.000
_cell.length_b   1.000
_cell.length_c   1.000
_cell.angle_alpha   90.00
_cell.angle_beta   90.00
_cell.angle_gamma   90.00
#
_symmetry.space_group_name_H-M   'P 1'
#
loop_
_entity.id
_entity.type
_entity.pdbx_description
1 polymer ?
#
loop_
_entity_poly.entity_id
_entity_poly.type
_entity_poly.pdbx_seq_one_letter_code
_entity_poly.pdbx_strand_id
1 'polypeptide(L)'
;MTAPLLSTPLQFLKGVGPRRASDLQRVGLQTVEDLLERFPLRYEDRGRLRSIQSLKSGERAAFAGEIVDCGLRTTRRPGFKIFEALVRDPSGAIRAVWLNQPFMRDVLQRRQRVVLFGPVERRGGGGLQVTNPQYEILDADEETDETIHTGRIVPVYERAGSVTPKMQRRIVHDVLQCLPSRLDDPLPEVVRTRRGFPDRRHALYHAHFPEAGTSEHTLNEFRTPAQVRLIFEEFFLFQIGLLLRRRTADAERKPAEIRVD
;
A
#
# COMPACT_ATOMS: atom_id res chain seq x y z
N MET A 1 24.91 -18.24 -11.43
CA MET A 1 23.59 -18.02 -12.05
C MET A 1 22.68 -17.52 -10.94
N THR A 2 22.58 -16.20 -10.79
CA THR A 2 21.73 -15.58 -9.76
C THR A 2 20.30 -16.01 -10.06
N ALA A 3 19.62 -16.66 -9.12
CA ALA A 3 18.18 -16.88 -9.25
C ALA A 3 17.52 -15.53 -9.58
N PRO A 4 16.65 -15.45 -10.58
CA PRO A 4 16.03 -14.18 -10.95
C PRO A 4 15.32 -13.63 -9.71
N LEU A 5 15.60 -12.37 -9.34
CA LEU A 5 15.11 -11.76 -8.10
C LEU A 5 13.62 -12.04 -7.84
N LEU A 6 12.82 -12.04 -8.91
CA LEU A 6 11.39 -12.32 -8.91
C LEU A 6 11.00 -13.69 -8.33
N SER A 7 11.79 -14.75 -8.56
CA SER A 7 11.51 -16.09 -8.01
C SER A 7 12.04 -16.30 -6.60
N THR A 8 12.67 -15.29 -6.00
CA THR A 8 13.21 -15.38 -4.64
C THR A 8 12.08 -15.57 -3.64
N PRO A 9 12.13 -16.62 -2.78
CA PRO A 9 11.13 -16.80 -1.73
C PRO A 9 11.10 -15.64 -0.73
N LEU A 10 9.90 -15.21 -0.32
CA LEU A 10 9.71 -14.03 0.52
C LEU A 10 10.40 -14.13 1.89
N GLN A 11 10.61 -15.34 2.41
CA GLN A 11 11.33 -15.56 3.68
C GLN A 11 12.78 -15.06 3.67
N PHE A 12 13.38 -14.86 2.48
CA PHE A 12 14.74 -14.33 2.35
C PHE A 12 14.80 -12.81 2.28
N LEU A 13 13.64 -12.14 2.22
CA LEU A 13 13.59 -10.68 2.26
C LEU A 13 13.86 -10.17 3.68
N LYS A 14 14.64 -9.09 3.76
CA LYS A 14 14.88 -8.38 5.02
C LYS A 14 13.54 -7.97 5.64
N GLY A 15 13.35 -8.30 6.90
CA GLY A 15 12.11 -8.02 7.63
C GLY A 15 11.00 -9.06 7.42
N VAL A 16 11.21 -10.14 6.68
CA VAL A 16 10.24 -11.25 6.54
C VAL A 16 10.73 -12.48 7.33
N GLY A 17 10.57 -12.43 8.66
CA GLY A 17 10.88 -13.58 9.52
C GLY A 17 9.87 -14.74 9.37
N PRO A 18 10.13 -15.92 9.97
CA PRO A 18 9.35 -17.15 9.75
C PRO A 18 7.83 -16.98 9.95
N ARG A 19 7.42 -16.24 10.98
CA ARG A 19 6.00 -15.94 11.24
C ARG A 19 5.36 -15.14 10.09
N ARG A 20 6.06 -14.11 9.60
CA ARG A 20 5.57 -13.25 8.51
C ARG A 20 5.53 -14.03 7.19
N ALA A 21 6.55 -14.84 6.92
CA ALA A 21 6.58 -15.72 5.76
C ALA A 21 5.38 -16.68 5.75
N SER A 22 5.06 -17.32 6.89
CA SER A 22 3.90 -18.20 7.01
C SER A 22 2.57 -17.44 6.80
N ASP A 23 2.44 -16.23 7.34
CA ASP A 23 1.24 -15.41 7.14
C ASP A 23 1.06 -14.97 5.67
N LEU A 24 2.15 -14.61 4.98
CA LEU A 24 2.15 -14.26 3.56
C LEU A 24 1.81 -15.47 2.67
N GLN A 25 2.36 -16.64 2.99
CA GLN A 25 2.07 -17.87 2.25
C GLN A 25 0.59 -18.26 2.34
N ARG A 26 -0.08 -18.05 3.49
CA ARG A 26 -1.51 -18.32 3.66
C ARG A 26 -2.41 -17.48 2.75
N VAL A 27 -1.94 -16.31 2.31
CA VAL A 27 -2.64 -15.45 1.35
C VAL A 27 -2.11 -15.61 -0.08
N GLY A 28 -1.38 -16.70 -0.34
CA GLY A 28 -0.88 -17.06 -1.68
C GLY A 28 0.43 -16.40 -2.10
N LEU A 29 1.12 -15.69 -1.19
CA LEU A 29 2.34 -14.96 -1.53
C LEU A 29 3.57 -15.77 -1.11
N GLN A 30 4.34 -16.26 -2.07
CA GLN A 30 5.49 -17.12 -1.84
C GLN A 30 6.80 -16.49 -2.33
N THR A 31 6.74 -15.76 -3.43
CA THR A 31 7.88 -15.18 -4.14
C THR A 31 7.82 -13.65 -4.19
N VAL A 32 8.94 -13.03 -4.57
CA VAL A 32 9.03 -11.60 -4.83
C VAL A 32 8.02 -11.16 -5.91
N GLU A 33 7.85 -11.96 -6.97
CA GLU A 33 6.86 -11.69 -8.01
C GLU A 33 5.44 -11.63 -7.43
N ASP A 34 5.03 -12.63 -6.63
CA ASP A 34 3.71 -12.64 -5.99
C ASP A 34 3.47 -11.37 -5.15
N LEU A 35 4.51 -10.90 -4.45
CA LEU A 35 4.44 -9.68 -3.63
C LEU A 35 4.27 -8.41 -4.48
N LEU A 36 4.98 -8.31 -5.61
CA LEU A 36 4.89 -7.18 -6.54
C LEU A 36 3.60 -7.22 -7.38
N GLU A 37 3.00 -8.40 -7.57
CA GLU A 37 1.71 -8.53 -8.24
C GLU A 37 0.53 -8.34 -7.25
N ARG A 38 0.83 -8.25 -5.95
CA ARG A 38 -0.14 -7.83 -4.92
C ARG A 38 -0.24 -6.30 -4.87
N PHE A 39 -1.01 -5.75 -5.81
CA PHE A 39 -1.19 -4.30 -5.95
C PHE A 39 -1.91 -3.63 -4.76
N PRO A 40 -1.71 -2.31 -4.57
CA PRO A 40 -2.44 -1.53 -3.57
C PRO A 40 -3.96 -1.56 -3.79
N LEU A 41 -4.73 -1.68 -2.69
CA LEU A 41 -6.21 -1.60 -2.70
C LEU A 41 -6.70 -0.19 -3.05
N ARG A 42 -5.95 0.81 -2.60
CA ARG A 42 -6.20 2.23 -2.85
C ARG A 42 -4.92 3.02 -2.59
N TYR A 43 -4.96 4.27 -3.00
CA TYR A 43 -3.92 5.27 -2.80
C TYR A 43 -4.51 6.38 -1.92
N GLU A 44 -3.69 6.89 -1.00
CA GLU A 44 -4.05 7.98 -0.11
C GLU A 44 -3.07 9.14 -0.33
N ASP A 45 -3.58 10.34 -0.64
CA ASP A 45 -2.75 11.54 -0.71
C ASP A 45 -2.33 11.98 0.69
N ARG A 46 -1.06 11.77 1.00
CA ARG A 46 -0.42 12.22 2.26
C ARG A 46 0.69 13.24 2.01
N GLY A 47 0.81 13.74 0.79
CA GLY A 47 1.75 14.81 0.45
C GLY A 47 1.17 16.18 0.72
N ARG A 48 -0.16 16.32 0.62
CA ARG A 48 -0.86 17.59 0.83
C ARG A 48 -1.25 17.77 2.30
N LEU A 49 -0.33 18.30 3.09
CA LEU A 49 -0.62 18.70 4.47
C LEU A 49 -1.63 19.85 4.50
N ARG A 50 -2.75 19.62 5.18
CA ARG A 50 -3.79 20.59 5.45
C ARG A 50 -3.51 21.32 6.76
N SER A 51 -3.88 22.59 6.83
CA SER A 51 -3.95 23.28 8.12
C SER A 51 -5.13 22.75 8.94
N ILE A 52 -4.95 22.66 10.25
CA ILE A 52 -5.97 22.11 11.17
C ILE A 52 -7.30 22.87 11.05
N GLN A 53 -7.27 24.19 10.89
CA GLN A 53 -8.46 25.02 10.73
C GLN A 53 -9.26 24.69 9.45
N SER A 54 -8.57 24.22 8.41
CA SER A 54 -9.20 23.92 7.12
C SER A 54 -9.90 22.56 7.07
N LEU A 55 -9.74 21.73 8.10
CA LEU A 55 -10.28 20.38 8.16
C LEU A 55 -11.81 20.39 8.25
N LYS A 56 -12.45 19.45 7.56
CA LYS A 56 -13.91 19.28 7.49
C LYS A 56 -14.32 17.90 7.95
N SER A 57 -15.44 17.81 8.66
CA SER A 57 -16.01 16.52 9.05
C SER A 57 -16.39 15.71 7.81
N GLY A 58 -16.09 14.42 7.80
CA GLY A 58 -16.42 13.49 6.73
C GLY A 58 -15.28 13.27 5.72
N GLU A 59 -14.20 14.04 5.78
CA GLU A 59 -13.03 13.85 4.92
C GLU A 59 -11.93 13.00 5.59
N ARG A 60 -10.98 12.50 4.80
CA ARG A 60 -9.70 11.98 5.28
C ARG A 60 -8.64 13.00 4.92
N ALA A 61 -7.83 13.42 5.88
CA ALA A 61 -6.84 14.47 5.65
C ALA A 61 -5.51 14.14 6.32
N ALA A 62 -4.43 14.58 5.67
CA ALA A 62 -3.10 14.66 6.26
C ALA A 62 -2.89 16.06 6.87
N PHE A 63 -2.35 16.17 8.06
CA PHE A 63 -1.98 17.43 8.69
C PHE A 63 -0.80 17.21 9.64
N ALA A 64 -0.03 18.28 9.89
CA ALA A 64 1.11 18.24 10.79
C ALA A 64 0.90 19.21 11.95
N GLY A 65 1.45 18.87 13.11
CA GLY A 65 1.42 19.75 14.27
C GLY A 65 2.23 19.21 15.44
N GLU A 66 2.32 20.01 16.50
CA GLU A 66 2.97 19.63 17.75
C GLU A 66 1.94 19.06 18.73
N ILE A 67 2.30 17.98 19.43
CA ILE A 67 1.51 17.44 20.54
C ILE A 67 1.64 18.37 21.74
N VAL A 68 0.61 19.17 21.99
CA VAL A 68 0.59 20.11 23.12
C VAL A 68 0.08 19.48 24.41
N ASP A 69 -0.68 18.39 24.32
CA ASP A 69 -1.11 17.59 25.46
C ASP A 69 -1.44 16.16 25.03
N CYS A 70 -1.23 15.18 25.91
CA CYS A 70 -1.61 13.80 25.62
C CYS A 70 -1.80 12.97 26.89
N GLY A 71 -2.68 11.97 26.85
CA GLY A 71 -2.93 11.13 28.01
C GLY A 71 -3.84 9.94 27.73
N LEU A 72 -3.82 9.00 28.68
CA LEU A 72 -4.66 7.81 28.66
C LEU A 72 -5.92 8.06 29.50
N ARG A 73 -7.08 7.93 28.88
CA ARG A 73 -8.39 8.02 29.52
C ARG A 73 -9.00 6.63 29.68
N THR A 74 -9.46 6.32 30.88
CA THR A 74 -10.28 5.13 31.14
C THR A 74 -11.71 5.39 30.69
N THR A 75 -12.36 4.37 30.12
CA THR A 75 -13.77 4.47 29.74
C THR A 75 -14.65 3.70 30.73
N ARG A 76 -15.97 3.92 30.63
CA ARG A 76 -16.96 3.14 31.40
C ARG A 76 -16.92 1.65 31.07
N ARG A 77 -16.40 1.27 29.90
CA ARG A 77 -16.24 -0.13 29.50
C ARG A 77 -14.95 -0.69 30.11
N PRO A 78 -15.02 -1.73 30.97
CA PRO A 78 -13.84 -2.35 31.56
C PRO A 78 -12.85 -2.81 30.48
N GLY A 79 -11.56 -2.57 30.73
CA GLY A 79 -10.47 -2.94 29.80
C GLY A 79 -10.34 -2.06 28.55
N PHE A 80 -11.30 -1.19 28.25
CA PHE A 80 -11.24 -0.31 27.08
C PHE A 80 -10.68 1.06 27.48
N LYS A 81 -9.48 1.37 26.99
CA LYS A 81 -8.79 2.64 27.23
C LYS A 81 -8.71 3.46 25.94
N ILE A 82 -8.74 4.77 26.08
CA ILE A 82 -8.61 5.71 24.96
C ILE A 82 -7.36 6.53 25.21
N PHE A 83 -6.43 6.55 24.26
CA PHE A 83 -5.34 7.52 24.27
C PHE A 83 -5.79 8.75 23.47
N GLU A 84 -5.64 9.94 24.04
CA GLU A 84 -6.00 11.21 23.40
C GLU A 84 -4.75 12.08 23.33
N ALA A 85 -4.52 12.73 22.18
CA ALA A 85 -3.51 13.76 22.00
C ALA A 85 -4.17 15.02 21.42
N LEU A 86 -3.84 16.18 21.98
CA LEU A 86 -4.18 17.48 21.42
C LEU A 86 -3.02 17.93 20.53
N VAL A 87 -3.27 18.02 19.23
CA VAL A 87 -2.28 18.42 18.23
C VAL A 87 -2.58 19.86 17.81
N ARG A 88 -1.55 20.72 17.80
CA ARG A 88 -1.66 22.14 17.44
C ARG A 88 -0.74 22.47 16.27
N ASP A 89 -1.25 23.30 15.36
CA ASP A 89 -0.50 23.99 14.32
C ASP A 89 -0.75 25.51 14.45
N PRO A 90 -0.16 26.37 13.62
CA PRO A 90 -0.40 27.82 13.67
C PRO A 90 -1.87 28.23 13.44
N SER A 91 -2.69 27.37 12.81
CA SER A 91 -4.08 27.65 12.46
C SER A 91 -5.08 27.24 13.54
N GLY A 92 -4.74 26.29 14.41
CA GLY A 92 -5.64 25.80 15.44
C GLY A 92 -5.16 24.53 16.13
N ALA A 93 -6.09 23.86 16.82
CA ALA A 93 -5.81 22.59 17.48
C ALA A 93 -6.94 21.58 17.24
N ILE A 94 -6.58 20.30 17.13
CA ILE A 94 -7.50 19.20 16.91
C ILE A 94 -7.14 18.03 17.84
N ARG A 95 -8.16 17.29 18.26
CA ARG A 95 -7.97 16.09 19.07
C ARG A 95 -7.75 14.88 18.19
N ALA A 96 -6.64 14.18 18.40
CA ALA A 96 -6.38 12.86 17.85
C ALA A 96 -6.67 11.80 18.92
N VAL A 97 -7.40 10.75 18.55
CA VAL A 97 -7.93 9.76 19.50
C VAL A 97 -7.60 8.35 19.02
N TRP A 98 -6.96 7.55 19.85
CA TRP A 98 -6.69 6.13 19.58
C TRP A 98 -7.49 5.24 20.53
N LEU A 99 -8.40 4.47 19.95
CA LEU A 99 -9.32 3.60 20.66
C LEU A 99 -8.65 2.25 20.95
N ASN A 100 -8.61 1.87 22.23
CA ASN A 100 -8.03 0.61 22.70
C ASN A 100 -6.55 0.42 22.31
N GLN A 101 -5.78 1.50 22.29
CA GLN A 101 -4.33 1.49 21.99
C GLN A 101 -3.53 2.14 23.12
N PRO A 102 -3.48 1.53 24.31
CA PRO A 102 -2.80 2.12 25.47
C PRO A 102 -1.29 2.30 25.27
N PHE A 103 -0.67 1.51 24.37
CA PHE A 103 0.74 1.61 24.03
C PHE A 103 1.12 2.95 23.40
N MET A 104 0.17 3.72 22.87
CA MET A 104 0.42 5.07 22.34
C MET A 104 1.04 6.01 23.37
N ARG A 105 0.80 5.79 24.68
CA ARG A 105 1.39 6.61 25.75
C ARG A 105 2.93 6.56 25.76
N ASP A 106 3.49 5.45 25.29
CA ASP A 106 4.93 5.19 25.27
C ASP A 106 5.55 5.63 23.93
N VAL A 107 4.71 5.93 22.92
CA VAL A 107 5.11 6.32 21.56
C VAL A 107 4.96 7.82 21.33
N LEU A 108 3.83 8.39 21.75
CA LEU A 108 3.45 9.77 21.52
C LEU A 108 3.54 10.57 22.82
N GLN A 109 4.39 11.58 22.82
CA GLN A 109 4.71 12.41 23.96
C GLN A 109 4.52 13.89 23.63
N ARG A 110 4.33 14.71 24.68
CA ARG A 110 4.24 16.17 24.54
C ARG A 110 5.49 16.71 23.87
N ARG A 111 5.34 17.79 23.10
CA ARG A 111 6.37 18.50 22.31
C ARG A 111 6.89 17.77 21.08
N GLN A 112 6.44 16.54 20.80
CA GLN A 112 6.76 15.90 19.53
C GLN A 112 5.98 16.54 18.39
N ARG A 113 6.66 16.75 17.25
CA ARG A 113 6.00 17.08 15.99
C ARG A 113 5.56 15.81 15.31
N VAL A 114 4.33 15.78 14.85
CA VAL A 114 3.73 14.61 14.21
C VAL A 114 3.01 14.98 12.93
N VAL A 115 3.05 14.07 11.96
CA VAL A 115 2.13 14.04 10.82
C VAL A 115 1.05 13.02 11.11
N LEU A 116 -0.21 13.44 11.04
CA LEU A 116 -1.36 12.58 11.23
C LEU A 116 -2.13 12.47 9.91
N PHE A 117 -2.58 11.25 9.61
CA PHE A 117 -3.51 10.99 8.52
C PHE A 117 -4.64 10.10 8.99
N GLY A 118 -5.88 10.57 8.85
CA GLY A 118 -7.04 9.81 9.29
C GLY A 118 -8.38 10.45 8.98
N PRO A 119 -9.47 9.77 9.32
CA PRO A 119 -10.83 10.31 9.16
C PRO A 119 -11.07 11.45 10.14
N VAL A 120 -11.46 12.60 9.62
CA VAL A 120 -11.89 13.77 10.41
C VAL A 120 -13.37 13.62 10.68
N GLU A 121 -13.73 13.55 11.96
CA GLU A 121 -15.11 13.35 12.40
C GLU A 121 -15.49 14.35 13.49
N ARG A 122 -16.77 14.71 13.55
CA ARG A 122 -17.34 15.42 14.69
C ARG A 122 -18.00 14.40 15.63
N ARG A 123 -17.57 14.36 16.90
CA ARG A 123 -18.19 13.50 17.91
C ARG A 123 -19.04 14.29 18.91
N GLY A 124 -20.33 14.01 18.93
CA GLY A 124 -21.30 14.61 19.86
C GLY A 124 -21.36 16.14 19.74
N GLY A 125 -21.56 16.83 20.87
CA GLY A 125 -21.45 18.29 20.96
C GLY A 125 -20.01 18.83 20.97
N GLY A 126 -19.02 17.96 20.75
CA GLY A 126 -17.61 18.34 20.71
C GLY A 126 -17.17 18.95 19.38
N GLY A 127 -15.91 19.44 19.37
CA GLY A 127 -15.21 19.88 18.16
C GLY A 127 -14.88 18.74 17.20
N LEU A 128 -14.13 19.07 16.14
CA LEU A 128 -13.56 18.05 15.25
C LEU A 128 -12.53 17.20 16.01
N GLN A 129 -12.47 15.92 15.67
CA GLN A 129 -11.45 14.99 16.12
C GLN A 129 -11.05 14.06 14.98
N VAL A 130 -9.93 13.37 15.16
CA VAL A 130 -9.44 12.35 14.22
C VAL A 130 -9.28 11.05 14.98
N THR A 131 -9.98 10.01 14.54
CA THR A 131 -10.03 8.73 15.26
C THR A 131 -9.15 7.68 14.59
N ASN A 132 -8.33 7.02 15.40
CA ASN A 132 -7.29 6.08 15.00
C ASN A 132 -6.44 6.58 13.81
N PRO A 133 -5.94 7.83 13.83
CA PRO A 133 -5.10 8.29 12.74
C PRO A 133 -3.83 7.46 12.67
N GLN A 134 -3.36 7.24 11.44
CA GLN A 134 -1.97 6.88 11.22
C GLN A 134 -1.11 8.08 11.64
N TYR A 135 0.01 7.80 12.26
CA TYR A 135 0.93 8.82 12.74
C TYR A 135 2.34 8.54 12.23
N GLU A 136 3.08 9.62 12.10
CA GLU A 136 4.52 9.65 11.91
C GLU A 136 5.07 10.71 12.84
N ILE A 137 6.14 10.39 13.55
CA ILE A 137 6.86 11.34 14.39
C ILE A 137 7.92 11.96 13.47
N LEU A 138 7.96 13.29 13.43
CA LEU A 138 8.98 14.02 12.71
C LEU A 138 10.15 14.18 13.68
N ASP A 139 11.10 13.25 13.64
CA ASP A 139 12.34 13.37 14.38
C ASP A 139 13.30 14.28 13.61
N ALA A 140 14.08 15.11 14.33
CA ALA A 140 14.98 16.07 13.69
C ALA A 140 16.20 15.42 13.01
N ASP A 141 16.43 14.12 13.25
CA ASP A 141 17.70 13.44 12.96
C ASP A 141 17.58 12.20 12.03
N GLU A 142 16.39 11.83 11.53
CA GLU A 142 16.19 10.63 10.68
C GLU A 142 15.72 10.94 9.23
N GLU A 143 16.43 11.84 8.53
CA GLU A 143 16.05 12.32 7.18
C GLU A 143 15.94 11.26 6.05
N THR A 144 16.33 9.99 6.25
CA THR A 144 16.56 9.08 5.11
C THR A 144 15.45 8.05 4.84
N ASP A 145 14.62 7.68 5.82
CA ASP A 145 13.61 6.60 5.69
C ASP A 145 12.14 7.10 5.74
N GLU A 146 11.94 8.40 5.98
CA GLU A 146 10.66 9.03 6.34
C GLU A 146 9.72 9.26 5.14
N THR A 147 10.25 9.39 3.92
CA THR A 147 9.44 9.81 2.76
C THR A 147 8.58 8.72 2.12
N ILE A 148 8.63 7.47 2.58
CA ILE A 148 7.86 6.34 1.99
C ILE A 148 6.42 6.31 2.56
N HIS A 149 6.20 6.94 3.70
CA HIS A 149 4.96 6.80 4.49
C HIS A 149 4.14 8.09 4.59
N THR A 150 4.76 9.24 4.34
CA THR A 150 4.16 10.58 4.28
C THR A 150 4.81 11.41 3.17
N GLY A 151 4.32 12.63 2.90
CA GLY A 151 4.94 13.53 1.92
C GLY A 151 4.70 13.18 0.45
N ARG A 152 3.90 12.13 0.18
CA ARG A 152 3.60 11.60 -1.16
C ARG A 152 2.22 10.98 -1.22
N ILE A 153 1.84 10.51 -2.40
CA ILE A 153 0.75 9.53 -2.52
C ILE A 153 1.26 8.18 -2.01
N VAL A 154 0.51 7.62 -1.07
CA VAL A 154 0.90 6.44 -0.31
C VAL A 154 0.01 5.24 -0.68
N PRO A 155 0.59 4.12 -1.14
CA PRO A 155 -0.18 2.92 -1.42
C PRO A 155 -0.68 2.27 -0.13
N VAL A 156 -1.93 1.80 -0.15
CA VAL A 156 -2.55 1.05 0.95
C VAL A 156 -2.76 -0.40 0.52
N TYR A 157 -2.12 -1.32 1.24
CA TYR A 157 -2.23 -2.75 0.99
C TYR A 157 -3.25 -3.42 1.91
N GLU A 158 -3.78 -4.54 1.47
CA GLU A 158 -4.54 -5.44 2.34
C GLU A 158 -3.63 -6.10 3.37
N ARG A 159 -4.09 -6.20 4.62
CA ARG A 159 -3.31 -6.82 5.69
C ARG A 159 -3.20 -8.34 5.48
N ALA A 160 -1.99 -8.89 5.64
CA ALA A 160 -1.74 -10.34 5.60
C ALA A 160 -1.25 -10.83 6.98
N GLY A 161 -2.19 -11.26 7.84
CA GLY A 161 -1.89 -11.73 9.19
C GLY A 161 -1.14 -10.69 10.03
N SER A 162 0.09 -11.01 10.42
CA SER A 162 1.00 -10.11 11.16
C SER A 162 1.66 -9.04 10.29
N VAL A 163 1.59 -9.14 8.96
CA VAL A 163 2.13 -8.14 8.04
C VAL A 163 1.13 -6.99 7.89
N THR A 164 1.46 -5.85 8.50
CA THR A 164 0.64 -4.64 8.40
C THR A 164 0.84 -3.93 7.05
N PRO A 165 -0.10 -3.08 6.61
CA PRO A 165 0.06 -2.31 5.37
C PRO A 165 1.33 -1.43 5.35
N LYS A 166 1.73 -0.89 6.51
CA LYS A 166 3.00 -0.13 6.66
C LYS A 166 4.21 -1.03 6.42
N MET A 167 4.21 -2.23 7.01
CA MET A 167 5.27 -3.22 6.83
C MET A 167 5.36 -3.68 5.37
N GLN A 168 4.22 -4.05 4.76
CA GLN A 168 4.18 -4.47 3.37
C GLN A 168 4.69 -3.38 2.43
N ARG A 169 4.30 -2.13 2.66
CA ARG A 169 4.82 -0.99 1.88
C ARG A 169 6.34 -0.90 1.92
N ARG A 170 6.95 -1.07 3.10
CA ARG A 170 8.41 -1.07 3.24
C ARG A 170 9.06 -2.22 2.49
N ILE A 171 8.55 -3.44 2.66
CA ILE A 171 9.08 -4.62 1.96
C ILE A 171 8.98 -4.43 0.44
N VAL A 172 7.83 -3.98 -0.07
CA VAL A 172 7.64 -3.70 -1.50
C VAL A 172 8.60 -2.61 -1.99
N HIS A 173 8.76 -1.53 -1.22
CA HIS A 173 9.70 -0.46 -1.56
C HIS A 173 11.14 -0.99 -1.71
N ASP A 174 11.61 -1.73 -0.72
CA ASP A 174 12.97 -2.29 -0.70
C ASP A 174 13.20 -3.25 -1.87
N VAL A 175 12.21 -4.08 -2.17
CA VAL A 175 12.25 -4.99 -3.32
C VAL A 175 12.34 -4.22 -4.64
N LEU A 176 11.54 -3.16 -4.80
CA LEU A 176 11.54 -2.35 -6.03
C LEU A 176 12.87 -1.64 -6.26
N GLN A 177 13.59 -1.24 -5.19
CA GLN A 177 14.95 -0.68 -5.32
C GLN A 177 15.96 -1.71 -5.84
N CYS A 178 15.76 -2.98 -5.50
CA CYS A 178 16.64 -4.07 -5.90
C CYS A 178 16.34 -4.62 -7.31
N LEU A 179 15.25 -4.19 -7.96
CA LEU A 179 14.92 -4.67 -9.30
C LEU A 179 16.02 -4.31 -10.31
N PRO A 180 16.44 -5.25 -11.17
CA PRO A 180 17.40 -4.96 -12.23
C PRO A 180 16.85 -3.87 -13.16
N SER A 181 17.74 -3.14 -13.84
CA SER A 181 17.36 -2.05 -14.75
C SER A 181 16.47 -2.51 -15.90
N ARG A 182 16.60 -3.77 -16.32
CA ARG A 182 15.76 -4.43 -17.31
C ARG A 182 15.16 -5.69 -16.70
N LEU A 183 13.84 -5.81 -16.81
CA LEU A 183 13.10 -7.01 -16.50
C LEU A 183 12.65 -7.68 -17.80
N ASP A 184 12.50 -9.00 -17.74
CA ASP A 184 11.84 -9.73 -18.81
C ASP A 184 10.36 -9.31 -18.87
N ASP A 185 9.93 -8.95 -20.09
CA ASP A 185 8.59 -8.46 -20.36
C ASP A 185 7.82 -9.56 -21.09
N PRO A 186 6.73 -10.10 -20.51
CA PRO A 186 5.92 -11.11 -21.16
C PRO A 186 5.07 -10.53 -22.30
N LEU A 187 4.91 -9.20 -22.37
CA LEU A 187 4.30 -8.56 -23.52
C LEU A 187 5.33 -8.46 -24.66
N PRO A 188 5.01 -8.98 -25.86
CA PRO A 188 5.88 -8.80 -27.02
C PRO A 188 6.13 -7.32 -27.30
N GLU A 189 7.36 -6.97 -27.69
CA GLU A 189 7.76 -5.58 -27.95
C GLU A 189 6.85 -4.86 -28.95
N VAL A 190 6.36 -5.56 -29.96
CA VAL A 190 5.40 -5.04 -30.94
C VAL A 190 4.07 -4.63 -30.29
N VAL A 191 3.58 -5.40 -29.31
CA VAL A 191 2.34 -5.10 -28.60
C VAL A 191 2.55 -3.89 -27.69
N ARG A 192 3.65 -3.88 -26.93
CA ARG A 192 4.02 -2.78 -26.02
C ARG A 192 4.15 -1.46 -26.79
N THR A 193 4.90 -1.46 -27.90
CA THR A 193 5.12 -0.27 -28.73
C THR A 193 3.83 0.23 -29.38
N ARG A 194 3.02 -0.67 -29.97
CA ARG A 194 1.74 -0.30 -30.60
C ARG A 194 0.75 0.31 -29.61
N ARG A 195 0.77 -0.11 -28.34
CA ARG A 195 -0.12 0.38 -27.28
C ARG A 195 0.44 1.59 -26.53
N GLY A 196 1.70 1.98 -26.78
CA GLY A 196 2.37 3.04 -26.04
C GLY A 196 2.58 2.70 -24.56
N PHE A 197 2.76 1.41 -24.25
CA PHE A 197 2.89 0.94 -22.87
C PHE A 197 4.30 1.12 -22.31
N PRO A 198 4.44 1.50 -21.03
CA PRO A 198 5.74 1.45 -20.35
C PRO A 198 6.27 0.02 -20.26
N ASP A 199 7.57 -0.13 -20.04
CA ASP A 199 8.16 -1.44 -19.74
C ASP A 199 7.67 -2.01 -18.39
N ARG A 200 7.77 -3.33 -18.22
CA ARG A 200 7.30 -4.03 -17.01
C ARG A 200 7.88 -3.46 -15.72
N ARG A 201 9.17 -3.11 -15.69
CA ARG A 201 9.81 -2.58 -14.48
C ARG A 201 9.23 -1.22 -14.10
N HIS A 202 9.14 -0.31 -15.06
CA HIS A 202 8.51 1.00 -14.86
C HIS A 202 7.07 0.84 -14.38
N ALA A 203 6.31 -0.06 -15.00
CA ALA A 203 4.92 -0.28 -14.62
C ALA A 203 4.76 -0.84 -13.20
N LEU A 204 5.52 -1.87 -12.81
CA LEU A 204 5.52 -2.40 -11.44
C LEU A 204 5.86 -1.31 -10.44
N TYR A 205 6.93 -0.54 -10.70
CA TYR A 205 7.36 0.52 -9.80
C TYR A 205 6.27 1.57 -9.59
N HIS A 206 5.71 2.12 -10.68
CA HIS A 206 4.75 3.22 -10.59
C HIS A 206 3.33 2.78 -10.22
N ALA A 207 3.00 1.49 -10.35
CA ALA A 207 1.79 0.94 -9.76
C ALA A 207 1.87 0.95 -8.23
N HIS A 208 3.02 0.64 -7.62
CA HIS A 208 3.15 0.73 -6.16
C HIS A 208 3.45 2.14 -5.66
N PHE A 209 4.33 2.84 -6.37
CA PHE A 209 4.92 4.10 -5.97
C PHE A 209 4.87 5.09 -7.13
N PRO A 210 3.70 5.72 -7.34
CA PRO A 210 3.46 6.61 -8.47
C PRO A 210 4.35 7.85 -8.41
N GLU A 211 4.57 8.46 -9.58
CA GLU A 211 5.35 9.69 -9.71
C GLU A 211 4.70 10.85 -8.96
N ALA A 212 5.53 11.79 -8.51
CA ALA A 212 5.07 13.04 -7.93
C ALA A 212 4.15 13.78 -8.90
N GLY A 213 3.02 14.28 -8.40
CA GLY A 213 2.01 14.97 -9.21
C GLY A 213 0.97 14.06 -9.87
N THR A 214 1.13 12.73 -9.81
CA THR A 214 0.06 11.80 -10.24
C THR A 214 -1.22 12.07 -9.44
N SER A 215 -2.37 12.08 -10.10
CA SER A 215 -3.65 12.29 -9.42
C SER A 215 -4.05 11.06 -8.59
N GLU A 216 -4.36 11.27 -7.29
CA GLU A 216 -4.93 10.24 -6.41
C GLU A 216 -6.21 9.63 -7.01
N HIS A 217 -7.05 10.46 -7.65
CA HIS A 217 -8.27 10.01 -8.28
C HIS A 217 -7.98 9.04 -9.44
N THR A 218 -7.08 9.39 -10.35
CA THR A 218 -6.70 8.53 -11.49
C THR A 218 -6.08 7.21 -11.03
N LEU A 219 -5.29 7.23 -9.95
CA LEU A 219 -4.72 6.04 -9.34
C LEU A 219 -5.77 5.11 -8.76
N ASN A 220 -6.76 5.68 -8.05
CA ASN A 220 -7.87 4.93 -7.46
C ASN A 220 -8.90 4.45 -8.50
N GLU A 221 -8.93 5.03 -9.69
CA GLU A 221 -9.66 4.49 -10.85
C GLU A 221 -8.85 3.44 -11.64
N PHE A 222 -7.61 3.17 -11.25
CA PHE A 222 -6.67 2.26 -11.93
C PHE A 222 -6.39 2.63 -13.39
N ARG A 223 -6.30 3.93 -13.67
CA ARG A 223 -6.19 4.47 -15.05
C ARG A 223 -4.82 5.03 -15.43
N THR A 224 -3.82 4.92 -14.56
CA THR A 224 -2.47 5.36 -14.95
C THR A 224 -1.88 4.44 -16.03
N PRO A 225 -0.94 4.92 -16.88
CA PRO A 225 -0.32 4.09 -17.91
C PRO A 225 0.31 2.80 -17.36
N ALA A 226 0.95 2.88 -16.18
CA ALA A 226 1.50 1.73 -15.47
C ALA A 226 0.44 0.69 -15.11
N GLN A 227 -0.66 1.12 -14.47
CA GLN A 227 -1.76 0.23 -14.07
C GLN A 227 -2.47 -0.39 -15.27
N VAL A 228 -2.81 0.42 -16.27
CA VAL A 228 -3.49 -0.06 -17.50
C VAL A 228 -2.64 -1.10 -18.22
N ARG A 229 -1.32 -0.88 -18.29
CA ARG A 229 -0.38 -1.84 -18.87
C ARG A 229 -0.37 -3.16 -18.09
N LEU A 230 -0.34 -3.13 -16.76
CA LEU A 230 -0.32 -4.36 -15.93
C LEU A 230 -1.65 -5.11 -16.00
N ILE A 231 -2.77 -4.39 -15.99
CA ILE A 231 -4.10 -4.96 -16.23
C ILE A 231 -4.13 -5.64 -17.61
N PHE A 232 -3.59 -4.97 -18.64
CA PHE A 232 -3.50 -5.55 -19.98
C PHE A 232 -2.61 -6.79 -20.02
N GLU A 233 -1.44 -6.77 -19.35
CA GLU A 233 -0.55 -7.94 -19.23
C GLU A 233 -1.30 -9.16 -18.68
N GLU A 234 -2.02 -8.99 -17.58
CA GLU A 234 -2.79 -10.06 -16.95
C GLU A 234 -3.81 -10.66 -17.94
N PHE A 235 -4.60 -9.82 -18.59
CA PHE A 235 -5.56 -10.27 -19.60
C PHE A 235 -4.87 -10.93 -20.80
N PHE A 236 -3.73 -10.39 -21.25
CA PHE A 236 -2.98 -10.95 -22.36
C PHE A 236 -2.48 -12.36 -22.03
N LEU A 237 -1.83 -12.54 -20.88
CA LEU A 237 -1.34 -13.83 -20.40
C LEU A 237 -2.47 -14.84 -20.22
N PHE A 238 -3.60 -14.41 -19.65
CA PHE A 238 -4.79 -15.22 -19.52
C PHE A 238 -5.31 -15.72 -20.88
N GLN A 239 -5.40 -14.84 -21.89
CA GLN A 239 -5.82 -15.21 -23.24
C GLN A 239 -4.84 -16.18 -23.92
N ILE A 240 -3.53 -15.96 -23.75
CA ILE A 240 -2.52 -16.90 -24.26
C ILE A 240 -2.69 -18.28 -23.61
N GLY A 241 -2.91 -18.34 -22.29
CA GLY A 241 -3.19 -19.59 -21.58
C GLY A 241 -4.41 -20.33 -22.13
N LEU A 242 -5.51 -19.63 -22.39
CA LEU A 242 -6.71 -20.21 -23.01
C LEU A 242 -6.45 -20.76 -24.42
N LEU A 243 -5.71 -20.02 -25.25
CA LEU A 243 -5.36 -20.43 -26.61
C LEU A 243 -4.46 -21.67 -26.62
N LEU A 244 -3.47 -21.74 -25.73
CA LEU A 244 -2.60 -22.90 -25.57
C LEU A 244 -3.42 -24.14 -25.17
N ARG A 245 -4.30 -23.99 -24.17
CA ARG A 245 -5.18 -25.08 -23.72
C ARG A 245 -6.15 -25.56 -24.80
N ARG A 246 -6.67 -24.65 -25.64
CA ARG A 246 -7.52 -25.02 -26.77
C ARG A 246 -6.74 -25.79 -27.83
N ARG A 247 -5.53 -25.34 -28.16
CA ARG A 247 -4.67 -26.05 -29.12
C ARG A 247 -4.30 -27.46 -28.66
N THR A 248 -3.99 -27.66 -27.39
CA THR A 248 -3.70 -28.99 -26.86
C THR A 248 -4.93 -29.89 -26.94
N ALA A 249 -6.13 -29.38 -26.60
CA ALA A 249 -7.38 -30.13 -26.72
C ALA A 249 -7.76 -30.47 -28.18
N ASP A 250 -7.51 -29.56 -29.12
CA ASP A 250 -7.75 -29.79 -30.55
C ASP A 250 -6.74 -30.79 -31.15
N ALA A 251 -5.49 -30.80 -30.65
CA ALA A 251 -4.47 -31.78 -31.01
C ALA A 251 -4.72 -33.19 -30.41
N GLU A 252 -5.43 -33.26 -29.28
CA GLU A 252 -5.84 -34.51 -28.62
C GLU A 252 -7.14 -35.13 -29.20
N ARG A 253 -7.66 -34.64 -30.33
CA ARG A 253 -8.83 -35.24 -31.00
C ARG A 253 -8.57 -36.74 -31.28
N LYS A 254 -9.33 -37.59 -30.60
CA LYS A 254 -9.26 -39.07 -30.65
C LYS A 254 -9.39 -39.61 -32.08
N PRO A 255 -8.58 -40.60 -32.48
CA PRO A 255 -8.84 -41.39 -33.67
C PRO A 255 -10.00 -42.35 -33.38
N ALA A 256 -11.24 -41.88 -33.53
CA ALA A 256 -12.39 -42.76 -33.58
C ALA A 256 -12.86 -42.82 -35.04
N GLU A 257 -12.42 -43.86 -35.76
CA GLU A 257 -13.17 -44.32 -36.94
C GLU A 257 -14.50 -44.86 -36.42
N ILE A 258 -15.57 -44.09 -36.55
CA ILE A 258 -16.92 -44.61 -36.39
C ILE A 258 -17.20 -45.43 -37.64
N ARG A 259 -16.97 -46.74 -37.57
CA ARG A 259 -17.53 -47.67 -38.57
C ARG A 259 -19.00 -47.87 -38.23
N VAL A 260 -19.84 -47.47 -39.18
CA VAL A 260 -21.27 -47.77 -39.17
C VAL A 260 -21.43 -49.03 -40.03
N ASP A 261 -21.91 -50.12 -39.42
CA ASP A 261 -22.35 -51.34 -40.11
C ASP A 261 -23.65 -51.09 -40.90
#